data_AF-A0A9W7LC44-F1
#
_entry.id   AF-A0A9W7LC44-F1
#
_cell.length_a   1.000
_cell.length_b   1.000
_cell.length_c   1.000
_cell.angle_alpha   90.00
_cell.angle_beta   90.00
_cell.angle_gamma   90.00
#
_symmetry.space_group_name_H-M   'P 1'
#
loop_
_entity.id
_entity.type
_entity.pdbx_description
1 polymer ?
#
loop_
_entity_poly.entity_id
_entity_poly.type
_entity_poly.pdbx_seq_one_letter_code
_entity_poly.pdbx_strand_id
1 'polypeptide(L)'
;MPFQINPAEKKTKNFKALSSRVWVQKMSLLRKIVPDLFDTPISRKSNVPTIAAAAGIIFSVLVGRRVFRFVLKGPEKQDYVDSRTTIAYSGAASLWCYYTGVYYYLYHHFDLSQVRVTGISMGVTTAFATVLNMAPSQKFHIGLHWAAMIWNRPLACFFMSSQDWIDTGTKVTKQFGMTDELVQKFIGSSTIFCGVTDISVFPPQHMLLTDASSLNEAFYWSTLSQRIFPFYRYPGYYKGMLIADGFFSGIWSKPPNLDESKFIKITPFPIPGADVSPKRGSGECFSVIDVGYSRSKERMWRQLEVGYKCAERAHKALVRKGLVEKLCNERDRFGSVGSLNHMLEEFDDVMEEFKKTDKHKTW
;
A
#
# COMPACT_ATOMS: atom_id res chain seq x y z
N MET A 1 -16.17 43.25 29.02
CA MET A 1 -15.96 43.10 27.56
C MET A 1 -16.26 41.65 27.18
N PRO A 2 -17.27 41.35 26.34
CA PRO A 2 -17.57 39.97 25.97
C PRO A 2 -16.60 39.48 24.90
N PHE A 3 -16.11 38.25 25.08
CA PHE A 3 -15.19 37.57 24.16
C PHE A 3 -15.84 37.37 22.78
N GLN A 4 -15.21 37.91 21.73
CA GLN A 4 -15.56 37.62 20.34
C GLN A 4 -15.09 36.20 19.99
N ILE A 5 -16.05 35.32 19.72
CA ILE A 5 -15.79 33.95 19.25
C ILE A 5 -15.26 34.02 17.82
N ASN A 6 -14.12 33.36 17.58
CA ASN A 6 -13.42 33.29 16.30
C ASN A 6 -14.34 32.76 15.17
N PRO A 7 -14.53 33.47 14.03
CA PRO A 7 -15.37 33.04 12.92
C PRO A 7 -15.04 31.65 12.36
N ALA A 8 -13.80 31.19 12.52
CA ALA A 8 -13.35 29.88 12.08
C ALA A 8 -14.02 28.73 12.87
N GLU A 9 -14.22 28.87 14.19
CA GLU A 9 -14.88 27.84 15.01
C GLU A 9 -16.37 27.69 14.69
N LYS A 10 -17.02 28.78 14.26
CA LYS A 10 -18.44 28.79 13.92
C LYS A 10 -18.71 28.01 12.62
N LYS A 11 -17.79 28.06 11.65
CA LYS A 11 -17.88 27.25 10.41
C LYS A 11 -17.69 25.76 10.69
N THR A 12 -16.76 25.38 11.56
CA THR A 12 -16.50 23.96 11.89
C THR A 12 -17.64 23.31 12.68
N LYS A 13 -18.27 24.05 13.59
CA LYS A 13 -19.46 23.58 14.33
C LYS A 13 -20.67 23.41 13.41
N ASN A 14 -20.89 24.35 12.49
CA ASN A 14 -21.98 24.26 11.51
C ASN A 14 -21.78 23.11 10.51
N PHE A 15 -20.55 22.82 10.08
CA PHE A 15 -20.26 21.71 9.18
C PHE A 15 -20.43 20.34 9.86
N LYS A 16 -20.00 20.20 11.13
CA LYS A 16 -20.26 19.00 11.94
C LYS A 16 -21.77 18.76 12.12
N ALA A 17 -22.55 19.80 12.40
CA ALA A 17 -24.00 19.71 12.53
C ALA A 17 -24.73 19.39 11.20
N LEU A 18 -24.21 19.88 10.06
CA LEU A 18 -24.75 19.52 8.74
C LEU A 18 -24.42 18.08 8.38
N SER A 19 -23.19 17.63 8.64
CA SER A 19 -22.74 16.26 8.34
C SER A 19 -23.50 15.22 9.17
N SER A 20 -23.79 15.51 10.45
CA SER A 20 -24.56 14.61 11.31
C SER A 20 -26.03 14.54 10.88
N ARG A 21 -26.65 15.65 10.48
CA ARG A 21 -28.02 15.66 9.94
C ARG A 21 -28.13 14.89 8.63
N VAL A 22 -27.18 15.06 7.71
CA VAL A 22 -27.15 14.32 6.43
C VAL A 22 -26.90 12.83 6.67
N TRP A 23 -26.05 12.48 7.63
CA TRP A 23 -25.80 11.08 7.98
C TRP A 23 -27.04 10.43 8.62
N VAL A 24 -27.70 11.12 9.57
CA VAL A 24 -28.96 10.65 10.19
C VAL A 24 -30.07 10.49 9.15
N GLN A 25 -30.22 11.42 8.20
CA GLN A 25 -31.20 11.30 7.11
C GLN A 25 -30.89 10.13 6.17
N LYS A 26 -29.62 9.89 5.83
CA LYS A 26 -29.22 8.75 5.00
C LYS A 26 -29.41 7.41 5.72
N MET A 27 -29.10 7.34 7.01
CA MET A 27 -29.34 6.15 7.84
C MET A 27 -30.83 5.88 8.04
N SER A 28 -31.66 6.92 8.17
CA SER A 28 -33.13 6.81 8.18
C SER A 28 -33.65 6.25 6.85
N LEU A 29 -33.13 6.71 5.72
CA LEU A 29 -33.51 6.19 4.40
C LEU A 29 -33.08 4.73 4.20
N LEU A 30 -31.87 4.36 4.64
CA LEU A 30 -31.39 2.98 4.63
C LEU A 30 -32.24 2.06 5.52
N ARG A 31 -32.67 2.52 6.70
CA ARG A 31 -33.64 1.79 7.55
C ARG A 31 -34.99 1.60 6.88
N LYS A 32 -35.45 2.55 6.06
CA LYS A 32 -36.70 2.41 5.29
C LYS A 32 -36.59 1.43 4.14
N ILE A 33 -35.41 1.35 3.50
CA ILE A 33 -35.17 0.48 2.34
C ILE A 33 -34.90 -0.97 2.78
N VAL A 34 -34.28 -1.16 3.96
CA VAL A 34 -33.93 -2.49 4.49
C VAL A 34 -34.26 -2.58 5.99
N PRO A 35 -35.54 -2.52 6.39
CA PRO A 35 -35.95 -2.51 7.81
C PRO A 35 -35.48 -3.76 8.57
N ASP A 36 -35.50 -4.91 7.90
CA ASP A 36 -35.12 -6.19 8.50
C ASP A 36 -33.64 -6.27 8.89
N LEU A 37 -32.77 -5.39 8.35
CA LEU A 37 -31.34 -5.38 8.67
C LEU A 37 -31.03 -4.80 10.06
N PHE A 38 -31.96 -4.01 10.62
CA PHE A 38 -31.72 -3.22 11.83
C PHE A 38 -32.52 -3.69 13.05
N ASP A 39 -33.69 -4.30 12.84
CA ASP A 39 -34.63 -4.60 13.92
C ASP A 39 -34.86 -6.11 14.16
N THR A 40 -34.25 -7.01 13.38
CA THR A 40 -34.32 -8.46 13.69
C THR A 40 -33.24 -8.89 14.69
N PRO A 41 -33.60 -9.47 15.85
CA PRO A 41 -32.62 -10.13 16.70
C PRO A 41 -31.95 -11.26 15.91
N ILE A 42 -30.62 -11.26 15.90
CA ILE A 42 -29.80 -12.21 15.14
C ILE A 42 -29.98 -13.62 15.73
N SER A 43 -31.04 -14.29 15.29
CA SER A 43 -31.25 -15.72 15.44
C SER A 43 -30.15 -16.44 14.65
N ARG A 44 -29.36 -17.26 15.34
CA ARG A 44 -28.08 -17.85 14.88
C ARG A 44 -28.15 -18.77 13.65
N LYS A 45 -29.28 -18.89 12.92
CA LYS A 45 -29.42 -19.95 11.90
C LYS A 45 -30.06 -19.61 10.54
N SER A 46 -30.38 -18.38 10.15
CA SER A 46 -31.07 -18.19 8.83
C SER A 46 -30.74 -16.99 7.94
N ASN A 47 -29.93 -16.00 8.33
CA ASN A 47 -29.90 -14.73 7.57
C ASN A 47 -28.68 -14.52 6.64
N VAL A 48 -27.84 -15.54 6.44
CA VAL A 48 -26.68 -15.45 5.54
C VAL A 48 -27.06 -15.07 4.09
N PRO A 49 -28.12 -15.63 3.48
CA PRO A 49 -28.49 -15.27 2.11
C PRO A 49 -28.95 -13.82 1.97
N THR A 50 -29.69 -13.31 2.96
CA THR A 50 -30.25 -11.94 2.96
C THR A 50 -29.15 -10.88 3.10
N ILE A 51 -28.15 -11.15 3.96
CA ILE A 51 -26.99 -10.27 4.12
C ILE A 51 -26.15 -10.24 2.83
N ALA A 52 -25.95 -11.40 2.19
CA ALA A 52 -25.23 -11.49 0.92
C ALA A 52 -25.95 -10.75 -0.22
N ALA A 53 -27.27 -10.86 -0.30
CA ALA A 53 -28.08 -10.14 -1.29
C ALA A 53 -28.03 -8.61 -1.08
N ALA A 54 -28.15 -8.15 0.17
CA ALA A 54 -28.03 -6.74 0.51
C ALA A 54 -26.63 -6.19 0.16
N ALA A 55 -25.57 -6.94 0.47
CA ALA A 55 -24.20 -6.58 0.09
C ALA A 55 -24.02 -6.51 -1.44
N GLY A 56 -24.62 -7.45 -2.19
CA GLY A 56 -24.59 -7.47 -3.65
C GLY A 56 -25.30 -6.28 -4.30
N ILE A 57 -26.46 -5.86 -3.75
CA ILE A 57 -27.18 -4.67 -4.23
C ILE A 57 -26.39 -3.40 -3.94
N ILE A 58 -25.85 -3.26 -2.72
CA ILE A 58 -25.01 -2.11 -2.35
C ILE A 58 -23.80 -2.04 -3.28
N PHE A 59 -23.11 -3.16 -3.50
CA PHE A 59 -21.98 -3.24 -4.41
C PHE A 59 -22.36 -2.84 -5.85
N SER A 60 -23.47 -3.36 -6.38
CA SER A 60 -23.94 -3.06 -7.74
C SER A 60 -24.28 -1.58 -7.93
N VAL A 61 -24.92 -0.94 -6.94
CA VAL A 61 -25.21 0.49 -6.96
C VAL A 61 -23.92 1.33 -6.89
N LEU A 62 -22.94 0.91 -6.09
CA LEU A 62 -21.63 1.57 -6.01
C LEU A 62 -20.87 1.49 -7.34
N VAL A 63 -20.86 0.33 -7.98
CA VAL A 63 -20.26 0.13 -9.31
C VAL A 63 -20.97 0.98 -10.37
N GLY A 64 -22.31 0.92 -10.42
CA GLY A 64 -23.11 1.68 -11.40
C GLY A 64 -22.91 3.20 -11.29
N ARG A 65 -22.86 3.76 -10.07
CA ARG A 65 -22.59 5.20 -9.88
C ARG A 65 -21.15 5.60 -10.24
N ARG A 66 -20.18 4.70 -10.06
CA ARG A 66 -18.79 4.94 -10.46
C ARG A 66 -18.68 5.04 -11.98
N VAL A 67 -19.32 4.11 -12.70
CA VAL A 67 -19.42 4.15 -14.16
C VAL A 67 -20.12 5.45 -14.60
N PHE A 68 -21.26 5.79 -13.99
CA PHE A 68 -22.02 6.99 -14.36
C PHE A 68 -21.24 8.31 -14.16
N ARG A 69 -20.51 8.46 -13.04
CA ARG A 69 -19.66 9.65 -12.83
C ARG A 69 -18.48 9.71 -13.79
N PHE A 70 -17.89 8.57 -14.11
CA PHE A 70 -16.79 8.49 -15.06
C PHE A 70 -17.26 8.90 -16.46
N VAL A 71 -18.47 8.50 -16.85
CA VAL A 71 -19.09 8.89 -18.12
C VAL A 71 -19.47 10.38 -18.14
N LEU A 72 -20.06 10.91 -17.06
CA LEU A 72 -20.57 12.29 -17.05
C LEU A 72 -19.54 13.39 -16.81
N LYS A 73 -18.49 13.14 -16.03
CA LYS A 73 -17.54 14.22 -15.70
C LYS A 73 -16.63 14.60 -16.86
N GLY A 74 -16.59 13.80 -17.93
CA GLY A 74 -15.57 13.93 -18.97
C GLY A 74 -14.15 13.78 -18.39
N PRO A 75 -13.14 13.58 -19.24
CA PRO A 75 -11.77 13.76 -18.80
C PRO A 75 -11.58 15.23 -18.43
N GLU A 76 -11.26 15.51 -17.16
CA GLU A 76 -10.76 16.81 -16.75
C GLU A 76 -9.52 17.09 -17.60
N LYS A 77 -9.52 18.20 -18.36
CA LYS A 77 -8.36 18.56 -19.19
C LYS A 77 -7.18 18.81 -18.25
N GLN A 78 -6.19 17.92 -18.29
CA GLN A 78 -4.93 18.13 -17.60
C GLN A 78 -4.05 19.02 -18.46
N ASP A 79 -3.76 20.22 -17.97
CA ASP A 79 -2.92 21.21 -18.66
C ASP A 79 -1.42 20.86 -18.60
N TYR A 80 -1.02 19.90 -17.76
CA TYR A 80 0.35 19.46 -17.58
C TYR A 80 0.41 17.94 -17.44
N VAL A 81 1.41 17.32 -18.09
CA VAL A 81 1.74 15.90 -17.96
C VAL A 81 3.17 15.79 -17.45
N ASP A 82 3.35 15.15 -16.29
CA ASP A 82 4.65 14.87 -15.70
C ASP A 82 5.32 13.73 -16.48
N SER A 83 6.47 14.04 -17.08
CA SER A 83 7.19 13.12 -17.97
C SER A 83 8.02 12.07 -17.24
N ARG A 84 8.08 12.09 -15.89
CA ARG A 84 8.82 11.11 -15.10
C ARG A 84 8.11 9.76 -15.10
N THR A 85 8.90 8.70 -15.15
CA THR A 85 8.40 7.33 -15.02
C THR A 85 7.79 7.10 -13.64
N THR A 86 6.60 6.50 -13.60
CA THR A 86 5.89 6.24 -12.34
C THR A 86 5.80 4.75 -12.07
N ILE A 87 6.36 4.30 -10.95
CA ILE A 87 6.30 2.91 -10.49
C ILE A 87 5.18 2.78 -9.44
N ALA A 88 4.16 1.97 -9.72
CA ALA A 88 3.05 1.73 -8.81
C ALA A 88 3.05 0.32 -8.25
N TYR A 89 3.19 0.20 -6.94
CA TYR A 89 3.08 -1.05 -6.18
C TYR A 89 1.65 -1.21 -5.63
N SER A 90 0.96 -2.29 -6.00
CA SER A 90 -0.37 -2.60 -5.44
C SER A 90 -0.30 -3.06 -3.98
N GLY A 91 -1.44 -3.39 -3.38
CA GLY A 91 -1.44 -4.17 -2.13
C GLY A 91 -0.82 -5.55 -2.30
N ALA A 92 -0.26 -6.11 -1.22
CA ALA A 92 0.35 -7.44 -1.20
C ALA A 92 0.01 -8.30 0.04
N ALA A 93 -0.70 -7.76 1.05
CA ALA A 93 -0.92 -8.46 2.32
C ALA A 93 0.40 -9.04 2.88
N SER A 94 0.50 -10.34 3.16
CA SER A 94 1.76 -10.92 3.66
C SER A 94 2.81 -11.25 2.57
N LEU A 95 2.52 -10.97 1.29
CA LEU A 95 3.44 -11.20 0.16
C LEU A 95 4.51 -10.11 0.00
N TRP A 96 4.98 -9.50 1.09
CA TRP A 96 5.90 -8.37 1.04
C TRP A 96 7.29 -8.75 0.49
N CYS A 97 7.69 -10.01 0.64
CA CYS A 97 8.93 -10.54 0.08
C CYS A 97 8.93 -10.51 -1.45
N TYR A 98 7.76 -10.65 -2.09
CA TYR A 98 7.65 -10.49 -3.55
C TYR A 98 8.13 -9.11 -3.98
N TYR A 99 7.70 -8.06 -3.29
CA TYR A 99 8.16 -6.71 -3.58
C TYR A 99 9.63 -6.47 -3.21
N THR A 100 10.19 -7.19 -2.23
CA THR A 100 11.64 -7.16 -2.00
C THR A 100 12.40 -7.73 -3.20
N GLY A 101 11.98 -8.86 -3.77
CA GLY A 101 12.60 -9.43 -4.96
C GLY A 101 12.50 -8.53 -6.20
N VAL A 102 11.31 -7.94 -6.42
CA VAL A 102 11.14 -6.94 -7.49
C VAL A 102 12.04 -5.72 -7.25
N TYR A 103 12.04 -5.18 -6.03
CA TYR A 103 12.86 -4.02 -5.69
C TYR A 103 14.35 -4.30 -5.84
N TYR A 104 14.81 -5.48 -5.46
CA TYR A 104 16.20 -5.91 -5.63
C TYR A 104 16.63 -5.79 -7.09
N TYR A 105 15.83 -6.35 -8.01
CA TYR A 105 16.09 -6.25 -9.43
C TYR A 105 16.09 -4.79 -9.90
N LEU A 106 15.07 -4.01 -9.51
CA LEU A 106 14.99 -2.61 -9.91
C LEU A 106 16.20 -1.79 -9.43
N TYR A 107 16.60 -1.99 -8.17
CA TYR A 107 17.69 -1.29 -7.52
C TYR A 107 19.03 -1.55 -8.20
N HIS A 108 19.33 -2.79 -8.59
CA HIS A 108 20.62 -3.12 -9.20
C HIS A 108 20.68 -2.79 -10.70
N HIS A 109 19.55 -2.76 -11.41
CA HIS A 109 19.54 -2.66 -12.88
C HIS A 109 19.11 -1.29 -13.41
N PHE A 110 18.41 -0.46 -12.64
CA PHE A 110 17.89 0.84 -13.10
C PHE A 110 18.26 2.01 -12.18
N ASP A 111 18.46 3.19 -12.76
CA ASP A 111 18.53 4.45 -12.01
C ASP A 111 17.13 4.87 -11.57
N LEU A 112 16.91 4.89 -10.24
CA LEU A 112 15.65 5.21 -9.61
C LEU A 112 15.61 6.64 -9.06
N SER A 113 16.62 7.47 -9.33
CA SER A 113 16.74 8.82 -8.74
C SER A 113 15.69 9.82 -9.24
N GLN A 114 15.12 9.59 -10.43
CA GLN A 114 14.16 10.49 -11.09
C GLN A 114 12.76 9.88 -11.26
N VAL A 115 12.47 8.74 -10.62
CA VAL A 115 11.15 8.10 -10.73
C VAL A 115 10.16 8.67 -9.73
N ARG A 116 8.88 8.65 -10.08
CA ARG A 116 7.77 8.78 -9.12
C ARG A 116 7.39 7.39 -8.66
N VAL A 117 6.95 7.25 -7.42
CA VAL A 117 6.46 5.99 -6.87
C VAL A 117 5.10 6.13 -6.23
N THR A 118 4.26 5.14 -6.41
CA THR A 118 3.01 5.02 -5.66
C THR A 118 2.92 3.66 -4.99
N GLY A 119 2.29 3.63 -3.83
CA GLY A 119 2.08 2.40 -3.08
C GLY A 119 0.69 2.32 -2.49
N ILE A 120 0.13 1.11 -2.44
CA ILE A 120 -1.07 0.76 -1.68
C ILE A 120 -0.74 -0.37 -0.71
N SER A 121 -1.22 -0.29 0.53
CA SER A 121 -1.02 -1.31 1.56
C SER A 121 0.48 -1.62 1.74
N MET A 122 0.91 -2.89 1.66
CA MET A 122 2.34 -3.25 1.68
C MET A 122 3.17 -2.70 0.50
N GLY A 123 2.55 -2.21 -0.58
CA GLY A 123 3.26 -1.51 -1.65
C GLY A 123 3.88 -0.19 -1.18
N VAL A 124 3.30 0.46 -0.16
CA VAL A 124 3.80 1.73 0.38
C VAL A 124 5.21 1.60 0.97
N THR A 125 5.50 0.51 1.68
CA THR A 125 6.84 0.31 2.27
C THR A 125 7.91 0.15 1.21
N THR A 126 7.57 -0.48 0.08
CA THR A 126 8.51 -0.63 -1.05
C THR A 126 8.64 0.66 -1.85
N ALA A 127 7.56 1.44 -1.98
CA ALA A 127 7.62 2.79 -2.52
C ALA A 127 8.58 3.67 -1.71
N PHE A 128 8.48 3.67 -0.37
CA PHE A 128 9.42 4.37 0.50
C PHE A 128 10.87 3.90 0.31
N ALA A 129 11.11 2.58 0.30
CA ALA A 129 12.45 2.04 0.05
C ALA A 129 13.04 2.53 -1.28
N THR A 130 12.20 2.62 -2.32
CA THR A 130 12.60 3.11 -3.64
C THR A 130 13.04 4.56 -3.62
N VAL A 131 12.24 5.47 -3.07
CA VAL A 131 12.60 6.91 -3.06
C VAL A 131 13.73 7.24 -2.10
N LEU A 132 13.85 6.48 -1.02
CA LEU A 132 14.98 6.58 -0.08
C LEU A 132 16.26 5.93 -0.63
N ASN A 133 16.20 5.30 -1.81
CA ASN A 133 17.30 4.54 -2.42
C ASN A 133 17.96 3.57 -1.42
N MET A 134 17.13 2.91 -0.63
CA MET A 134 17.53 2.03 0.47
C MET A 134 18.19 0.76 -0.08
N ALA A 135 19.26 0.26 0.56
CA ALA A 135 19.86 -1.00 0.12
C ALA A 135 18.84 -2.16 0.26
N PRO A 136 18.77 -3.11 -0.68
CA PRO A 136 17.79 -4.20 -0.61
C PRO A 136 17.86 -5.03 0.67
N SER A 137 19.06 -5.32 1.20
CA SER A 137 19.26 -5.95 2.51
C SER A 137 18.63 -5.18 3.66
N GLN A 138 18.78 -3.85 3.69
CA GLN A 138 18.14 -3.00 4.71
C GLN A 138 16.60 -3.09 4.61
N LYS A 139 16.05 -3.02 3.40
CA LYS A 139 14.60 -3.20 3.16
C LYS A 139 14.12 -4.56 3.66
N PHE A 140 14.85 -5.62 3.35
CA PHE A 140 14.52 -6.98 3.77
C PHE A 140 14.56 -7.10 5.29
N HIS A 141 15.60 -6.58 5.94
CA HIS A 141 15.76 -6.55 7.38
C HIS A 141 14.59 -5.82 8.07
N ILE A 142 14.17 -4.63 7.59
CA ILE A 142 12.99 -3.93 8.13
C ILE A 142 11.72 -4.79 8.00
N GLY A 143 11.55 -5.45 6.85
CA GLY A 143 10.44 -6.38 6.62
C GLY A 143 10.41 -7.54 7.62
N LEU A 144 11.57 -8.10 7.98
CA LEU A 144 11.68 -9.15 8.99
C LEU A 144 11.29 -8.64 10.38
N HIS A 145 11.69 -7.43 10.78
CA HIS A 145 11.27 -6.86 12.07
C HIS A 145 9.76 -6.63 12.14
N TRP A 146 9.14 -6.13 11.06
CA TRP A 146 7.68 -6.03 11.02
C TRP A 146 7.00 -7.39 11.03
N ALA A 147 7.52 -8.36 10.28
CA ALA A 147 6.99 -9.73 10.28
C ALA A 147 7.07 -10.36 11.68
N ALA A 148 8.21 -10.27 12.35
CA ALA A 148 8.39 -10.77 13.72
C ALA A 148 7.48 -10.05 14.72
N MET A 149 7.36 -8.72 14.64
CA MET A 149 6.42 -7.95 15.46
C MET A 149 4.99 -8.46 15.28
N ILE A 150 4.56 -8.77 14.06
CA ILE A 150 3.24 -9.32 13.80
C ILE A 150 3.12 -10.74 14.36
N TRP A 151 4.10 -11.60 14.11
CA TRP A 151 3.97 -13.03 14.39
C TRP A 151 4.16 -13.39 15.85
N ASN A 152 4.85 -12.56 16.62
CA ASN A 152 5.00 -12.69 18.06
C ASN A 152 3.74 -12.26 18.85
N ARG A 153 2.73 -11.68 18.19
CA ARG A 153 1.47 -11.30 18.84
C ARG A 153 0.55 -12.52 19.01
N PRO A 154 -0.21 -12.62 20.11
CA PRO A 154 -1.17 -13.70 20.32
C PRO A 154 -2.22 -13.86 19.20
N LEU A 155 -2.64 -12.73 18.61
CA LEU A 155 -3.60 -12.69 17.51
C LEU A 155 -2.92 -12.48 16.13
N ALA A 156 -1.60 -12.68 16.04
CA ALA A 156 -0.82 -12.46 14.84
C ALA A 156 -1.08 -11.09 14.19
N CYS A 157 -1.66 -11.06 12.99
CA CYS A 157 -2.00 -9.84 12.24
C CYS A 157 -3.37 -9.24 12.58
N PHE A 158 -4.17 -9.84 13.45
CA PHE A 158 -5.47 -9.30 13.80
C PHE A 158 -5.37 -8.20 14.85
N PHE A 159 -6.24 -7.19 14.72
CA PHE A 159 -6.37 -6.05 15.64
C PHE A 159 -5.04 -5.36 15.98
N MET A 160 -4.17 -5.15 14.99
CA MET A 160 -2.91 -4.41 15.12
C MET A 160 -3.13 -2.97 15.59
N SER A 161 -2.22 -2.53 16.46
CA SER A 161 -2.01 -1.10 16.72
C SER A 161 -1.17 -0.50 15.58
N SER A 162 -1.44 0.74 15.20
CA SER A 162 -0.51 1.45 14.32
C SER A 162 0.78 1.82 15.01
N GLN A 163 0.74 2.03 16.32
CA GLN A 163 1.91 2.47 17.06
C GLN A 163 3.02 1.40 17.00
N ASP A 164 2.67 0.12 17.17
CA ASP A 164 3.62 -1.00 17.06
C ASP A 164 4.33 -1.02 15.69
N TRP A 165 3.58 -0.73 14.61
CA TRP A 165 4.13 -0.64 13.26
C TRP A 165 5.09 0.54 13.09
N ILE A 166 4.67 1.72 13.57
CA ILE A 166 5.44 2.96 13.49
C ILE A 166 6.72 2.84 14.32
N ASP A 167 6.62 2.41 15.58
CA ASP A 167 7.76 2.29 16.48
C ASP A 167 8.80 1.29 15.95
N THR A 168 8.34 0.13 15.47
CA THR A 168 9.22 -0.88 14.86
C THR A 168 9.90 -0.31 13.60
N GLY A 169 9.13 0.32 12.71
CA GLY A 169 9.64 0.91 11.48
C GLY A 169 10.68 1.99 11.74
N THR A 170 10.35 2.95 12.62
CA THR A 170 11.23 4.06 13.00
C THR A 170 12.49 3.57 13.69
N LYS A 171 12.37 2.64 14.64
CA LYS A 171 13.53 2.08 15.37
C LYS A 171 14.53 1.45 14.40
N VAL A 172 14.07 0.58 13.52
CA VAL A 172 14.94 -0.19 12.63
C VAL A 172 15.50 0.68 11.52
N THR A 173 14.69 1.57 10.92
CA THR A 173 15.19 2.46 9.86
C THR A 173 16.25 3.46 10.35
N LYS A 174 16.12 3.96 11.58
CA LYS A 174 17.15 4.82 12.18
C LYS A 174 18.50 4.12 12.34
N GLN A 175 18.52 2.79 12.55
CA GLN A 175 19.78 2.02 12.61
C GLN A 175 20.52 2.03 11.26
N PHE A 176 19.80 2.23 10.16
CA PHE A 176 20.35 2.35 8.81
C PHE A 176 20.62 3.80 8.39
N GLY A 177 20.61 4.74 9.34
CA GLY A 177 20.88 6.16 9.07
C GLY A 177 19.73 6.89 8.37
N MET A 178 18.52 6.32 8.36
CA MET A 178 17.34 7.04 7.85
C MET A 178 16.95 8.14 8.85
N THR A 179 16.77 9.35 8.34
CA THR A 179 16.44 10.52 9.16
C THR A 179 15.19 11.25 8.66
N ASP A 180 14.64 12.15 9.48
CA ASP A 180 13.48 12.97 9.08
C ASP A 180 13.85 13.93 7.94
N GLU A 181 15.10 14.40 7.88
CA GLU A 181 15.59 15.27 6.80
C GLU A 181 15.54 14.57 5.44
N LEU A 182 15.80 13.25 5.38
CA LEU A 182 15.65 12.48 4.14
C LEU A 182 14.19 12.44 3.68
N VAL A 183 13.24 12.29 4.60
CA VAL A 183 11.80 12.29 4.27
C VAL A 183 11.34 13.68 3.81
N GLN A 184 11.84 14.73 4.47
CA GLN A 184 11.48 16.12 4.16
C GLN A 184 11.85 16.53 2.74
N LYS A 185 12.90 15.93 2.14
CA LYS A 185 13.26 16.15 0.72
C LYS A 185 12.13 15.80 -0.24
N PHE A 186 11.16 14.98 0.17
CA PHE A 186 10.06 14.58 -0.70
C PHE A 186 8.83 15.49 -0.62
N ILE A 187 8.73 16.35 0.41
CA ILE A 187 7.59 17.26 0.57
C ILE A 187 7.52 18.19 -0.65
N GLY A 188 6.35 18.24 -1.31
CA GLY A 188 6.14 19.05 -2.52
C GLY A 188 6.84 18.53 -3.79
N SER A 189 7.76 17.56 -3.70
CA SER A 189 8.49 17.01 -4.87
C SER A 189 7.61 16.17 -5.81
N SER A 190 6.42 15.77 -5.35
CA SER A 190 5.53 14.87 -6.08
C SER A 190 6.22 13.55 -6.49
N THR A 191 7.14 13.07 -5.66
CA THR A 191 7.95 11.86 -5.91
C THR A 191 7.32 10.61 -5.30
N ILE A 192 6.65 10.73 -4.16
CA ILE A 192 6.00 9.59 -3.47
C ILE A 192 4.52 9.86 -3.24
N PHE A 193 3.70 8.83 -3.48
CA PHE A 193 2.26 8.85 -3.27
C PHE A 193 1.82 7.61 -2.50
N CYS A 194 1.14 7.83 -1.37
CA CYS A 194 0.51 6.76 -0.61
C CYS A 194 -1.00 6.73 -0.90
N GLY A 195 -1.46 5.64 -1.52
CA GLY A 195 -2.86 5.45 -1.87
C GLY A 195 -3.71 5.00 -0.70
N VAL A 196 -4.80 5.70 -0.46
CA VAL A 196 -5.75 5.36 0.62
C VAL A 196 -7.19 5.51 0.15
N THR A 197 -8.13 4.97 0.90
CA THR A 197 -9.57 5.16 0.65
C THR A 197 -10.17 6.07 1.71
N ASP A 198 -10.65 7.26 1.32
CA ASP A 198 -11.46 8.10 2.20
C ASP A 198 -12.90 7.56 2.26
N ILE A 199 -13.27 7.05 3.43
CA ILE A 199 -14.59 6.51 3.75
C ILE A 199 -15.46 7.50 4.55
N SER A 200 -14.98 8.73 4.80
CA SER A 200 -15.79 9.79 5.40
C SER A 200 -16.78 10.42 4.43
N VAL A 201 -16.57 10.22 3.12
CA VAL A 201 -17.44 10.66 2.03
C VAL A 201 -18.18 9.50 1.38
N PHE A 202 -19.33 9.78 0.78
CA PHE A 202 -20.11 8.77 0.05
C PHE A 202 -20.39 9.21 -1.41
N PRO A 203 -20.01 8.40 -2.42
CA PRO A 203 -19.26 7.15 -2.31
C PRO A 203 -17.82 7.39 -1.81
N PRO A 204 -17.16 6.37 -1.21
CA PRO A 204 -15.76 6.46 -0.83
C PRO A 204 -14.87 6.87 -2.00
N GLN A 205 -13.80 7.61 -1.71
CA GLN A 205 -12.91 8.19 -2.73
C GLN A 205 -11.48 7.68 -2.57
N HIS A 206 -10.81 7.46 -3.70
CA HIS A 206 -9.37 7.20 -3.70
C HIS A 206 -8.64 8.52 -3.46
N MET A 207 -7.72 8.53 -2.48
CA MET A 207 -6.94 9.70 -2.12
C MET A 207 -5.46 9.34 -2.14
N LEU A 208 -4.63 10.33 -2.44
CA LEU A 208 -3.17 10.21 -2.40
C LEU A 208 -2.62 11.11 -1.30
N LEU A 209 -1.77 10.54 -0.45
CA LEU A 209 -1.00 11.30 0.54
C LEU A 209 0.40 11.56 -0.04
N THR A 210 0.88 12.81 0.01
CA THR A 210 2.09 13.28 -0.71
C THR A 210 3.09 14.09 0.11
N ASP A 211 2.67 14.72 1.21
CA ASP A 211 3.52 15.57 2.05
C ASP A 211 3.83 15.00 3.46
N ALA A 212 4.62 13.93 3.56
CA ALA A 212 5.01 13.36 4.86
C ALA A 212 6.16 14.19 5.44
N SER A 213 6.02 14.64 6.68
CA SER A 213 6.98 15.58 7.31
C SER A 213 8.09 14.92 8.12
N SER A 214 7.96 13.63 8.41
CA SER A 214 8.89 12.84 9.24
C SER A 214 8.78 11.35 8.91
N LEU A 215 9.76 10.56 9.37
CA LEU A 215 9.71 9.10 9.31
C LEU A 215 8.47 8.55 10.01
N ASN A 216 8.13 9.10 11.18
CA ASN A 216 6.94 8.69 11.92
C ASN A 216 5.66 8.93 11.11
N GLU A 217 5.54 10.07 10.44
CA GLU A 217 4.38 10.34 9.57
C GLU A 217 4.38 9.42 8.33
N ALA A 218 5.54 9.17 7.72
CA ALA A 218 5.67 8.24 6.61
C ALA A 218 5.23 6.81 6.99
N PHE A 219 5.64 6.30 8.15
CA PHE A 219 5.15 5.02 8.65
C PHE A 219 3.68 5.07 9.05
N TYR A 220 3.19 6.18 9.61
CA TYR A 220 1.77 6.34 9.89
C TYR A 220 0.94 6.21 8.61
N TRP A 221 1.36 6.85 7.51
CA TRP A 221 0.74 6.69 6.20
C TRP A 221 0.76 5.26 5.69
N SER A 222 1.86 4.54 5.88
CA SER A 222 1.90 3.10 5.57
C SER A 222 0.78 2.38 6.31
N THR A 223 0.56 2.67 7.60
CA THR A 223 -0.56 2.07 8.34
C THR A 223 -1.93 2.52 7.82
N LEU A 224 -2.09 3.80 7.42
CA LEU A 224 -3.33 4.32 6.83
C LEU A 224 -3.70 3.55 5.56
N SER A 225 -2.71 3.28 4.71
CA SER A 225 -2.88 2.51 3.49
C SER A 225 -3.13 1.03 3.71
N GLN A 226 -2.95 0.53 4.94
CA GLN A 226 -3.12 -0.88 5.33
C GLN A 226 -4.37 -1.12 6.20
N ARG A 227 -5.20 -0.10 6.45
CA ARG A 227 -6.37 -0.18 7.35
C ARG A 227 -7.49 -1.05 6.77
N ILE A 228 -7.33 -2.36 6.92
CA ILE A 228 -8.33 -3.38 6.61
C ILE A 228 -8.81 -3.98 7.93
N PHE A 229 -10.13 -4.02 8.16
CA PHE A 229 -10.72 -4.79 9.25
C PHE A 229 -10.80 -6.29 8.84
N PRO A 230 -10.48 -7.26 9.70
CA PRO A 230 -10.14 -7.14 11.14
C PRO A 230 -8.64 -7.04 11.46
N PHE A 231 -7.77 -6.79 10.47
CA PHE A 231 -6.32 -6.69 10.71
C PHE A 231 -5.95 -5.46 11.53
N TYR A 232 -6.58 -4.31 11.28
CA TYR A 232 -6.52 -3.15 12.16
C TYR A 232 -7.83 -2.98 12.92
N ARG A 233 -7.71 -2.54 14.19
CA ARG A 233 -8.86 -2.39 15.09
C ARG A 233 -9.85 -1.33 14.62
N TYR A 234 -9.35 -0.24 14.05
CA TYR A 234 -10.14 0.92 13.65
C TYR A 234 -9.69 1.43 12.27
N PRO A 235 -10.56 2.13 11.54
CA PRO A 235 -10.13 2.95 10.41
C PRO A 235 -9.09 3.97 10.88
N GLY A 236 -8.25 4.42 9.96
CA GLY A 236 -7.31 5.50 10.18
C GLY A 236 -8.01 6.86 10.24
N TYR A 237 -7.37 7.85 10.83
CA TYR A 237 -7.85 9.23 10.81
C TYR A 237 -6.74 10.16 10.32
N TYR A 238 -7.01 10.93 9.26
CA TYR A 238 -6.02 11.84 8.69
C TYR A 238 -6.69 13.13 8.20
N LYS A 239 -6.27 14.27 8.73
CA LYS A 239 -6.75 15.62 8.33
C LYS A 239 -8.28 15.72 8.21
N GLY A 240 -9.03 15.15 9.15
CA GLY A 240 -10.49 15.19 9.16
C GLY A 240 -11.19 14.04 8.41
N MET A 241 -10.43 13.19 7.71
CA MET A 241 -10.94 12.05 6.95
C MET A 241 -10.84 10.75 7.75
N LEU A 242 -11.84 9.88 7.57
CA LEU A 242 -11.77 8.49 8.00
C LEU A 242 -11.21 7.67 6.84
N ILE A 243 -10.13 6.95 7.10
CA ILE A 243 -9.32 6.30 6.07
C ILE A 243 -9.37 4.78 6.23
N ALA A 244 -9.58 4.08 5.11
CA ALA A 244 -9.38 2.64 4.95
C ALA A 244 -8.24 2.36 3.95
N ASP A 245 -7.85 1.09 3.84
CA ASP A 245 -6.86 0.63 2.87
C ASP A 245 -7.18 1.10 1.44
N GLY A 246 -6.14 1.49 0.69
CA GLY A 246 -6.27 2.00 -0.68
C GLY A 246 -6.90 0.99 -1.65
N PHE A 247 -6.79 -0.31 -1.36
CA PHE A 247 -7.34 -1.40 -2.17
C PHE A 247 -8.85 -1.27 -2.39
N PHE A 248 -9.59 -0.71 -1.43
CA PHE A 248 -11.04 -0.53 -1.54
C PHE A 248 -11.47 0.47 -2.61
N SER A 249 -10.56 1.32 -3.09
CA SER A 249 -10.85 2.34 -4.11
C SER A 249 -10.02 2.21 -5.38
N GLY A 250 -8.87 1.52 -5.34
CA GLY A 250 -8.05 1.19 -6.51
C GLY A 250 -7.00 0.11 -6.25
N ILE A 251 -6.56 -0.60 -7.30
CA ILE A 251 -5.46 -1.58 -7.23
C ILE A 251 -4.10 -0.89 -7.30
N TRP A 252 -4.02 0.19 -8.08
CA TRP A 252 -2.85 1.05 -8.19
C TRP A 252 -3.28 2.51 -8.04
N SER A 253 -2.43 3.29 -7.41
CA SER A 253 -2.59 4.73 -7.26
C SER A 253 -2.01 5.45 -8.47
N LYS A 254 -2.84 6.26 -9.12
CA LYS A 254 -2.44 7.10 -10.25
C LYS A 254 -2.24 8.54 -9.76
N PRO A 255 -1.01 9.07 -9.75
CA PRO A 255 -0.79 10.47 -9.44
C PRO A 255 -1.52 11.40 -10.42
N PRO A 256 -1.80 12.65 -10.02
CA PRO A 256 -2.20 13.66 -10.99
C PRO A 256 -1.10 13.83 -12.05
N ASN A 257 -1.53 14.20 -13.27
CA ASN A 257 -0.65 14.50 -14.40
C ASN A 257 0.23 13.33 -14.82
N LEU A 258 -0.23 12.09 -14.61
CA LEU A 258 0.50 10.89 -14.97
C LEU A 258 0.55 10.70 -16.51
N ASP A 259 1.75 10.50 -17.05
CA ASP A 259 1.92 9.91 -18.38
C ASP A 259 1.60 8.39 -18.30
N GLU A 260 0.44 7.99 -18.82
CA GLU A 260 0.01 6.58 -18.82
C GLU A 260 0.97 5.65 -19.59
N SER A 261 1.73 6.18 -20.56
CA SER A 261 2.73 5.40 -21.29
C SER A 261 3.95 5.04 -20.42
N LYS A 262 4.20 5.82 -19.37
CA LYS A 262 5.29 5.64 -18.40
C LYS A 262 4.82 5.12 -17.05
N PHE A 263 3.61 4.59 -16.98
CA PHE A 263 3.04 4.05 -15.75
C PHE A 263 3.31 2.55 -15.62
N ILE A 264 4.26 2.18 -14.76
CA ILE A 264 4.66 0.80 -14.48
C ILE A 264 3.83 0.24 -13.33
N LYS A 265 3.08 -0.83 -13.58
CA LYS A 265 2.19 -1.46 -12.61
C LYS A 265 2.77 -2.77 -12.10
N ILE A 266 3.03 -2.84 -10.81
CA ILE A 266 3.65 -3.97 -10.13
C ILE A 266 2.64 -4.57 -9.15
N THR A 267 2.48 -5.89 -9.19
CA THR A 267 1.57 -6.61 -8.29
C THR A 267 1.99 -8.07 -8.12
N PRO A 268 1.86 -8.66 -6.91
CA PRO A 268 2.08 -10.09 -6.71
C PRO A 268 0.93 -10.95 -7.25
N PHE A 269 -0.15 -10.33 -7.76
CA PHE A 269 -1.33 -11.04 -8.24
C PHE A 269 -1.36 -11.09 -9.77
N PRO A 270 -1.83 -12.18 -10.39
CA PRO A 270 -1.89 -12.30 -11.86
C PRO A 270 -3.07 -11.48 -12.46
N ILE A 271 -3.01 -10.15 -12.31
CA ILE A 271 -4.05 -9.21 -12.71
C ILE A 271 -3.77 -8.69 -14.13
N PRO A 272 -4.76 -8.68 -15.04
CA PRO A 272 -4.61 -8.12 -16.38
C PRO A 272 -4.12 -6.67 -16.35
N GLY A 273 -3.16 -6.35 -17.23
CA GLY A 273 -2.61 -5.00 -17.38
C GLY A 273 -1.51 -4.62 -16.40
N ALA A 274 -1.07 -5.54 -15.53
CA ALA A 274 0.18 -5.41 -14.78
C ALA A 274 1.39 -5.60 -15.70
N ASP A 275 2.46 -4.85 -15.45
CA ASP A 275 3.73 -4.97 -16.17
C ASP A 275 4.66 -5.98 -15.50
N VAL A 276 4.64 -6.02 -14.17
CA VAL A 276 5.40 -6.95 -13.34
C VAL A 276 4.42 -7.70 -12.46
N SER A 277 4.16 -8.96 -12.83
CA SER A 277 3.28 -9.87 -12.09
C SER A 277 3.60 -11.34 -12.39
N PRO A 278 3.25 -12.29 -11.50
CA PRO A 278 3.29 -13.71 -11.82
C PRO A 278 2.42 -14.03 -13.04
N LYS A 279 2.83 -15.00 -13.85
CA LYS A 279 2.03 -15.44 -15.00
C LYS A 279 0.86 -16.30 -14.52
N ARG A 280 -0.36 -15.99 -14.95
CA ARG A 280 -1.53 -16.82 -14.65
C ARG A 280 -1.32 -18.25 -15.17
N GLY A 281 -1.61 -19.25 -14.33
CA GLY A 281 -1.43 -20.67 -14.68
C GLY A 281 0.01 -21.16 -14.62
N SER A 282 0.96 -20.30 -14.24
CA SER A 282 2.31 -20.75 -13.87
C SER A 282 2.33 -21.21 -12.41
N GLY A 283 3.31 -22.05 -12.05
CA GLY A 283 3.62 -22.39 -10.65
C GLY A 283 4.10 -21.20 -9.80
N GLU A 284 4.10 -19.98 -10.34
CA GLU A 284 4.54 -18.75 -9.67
C GLU A 284 3.39 -18.01 -8.97
N CYS A 285 2.14 -18.44 -9.19
CA CYS A 285 0.99 -17.84 -8.50
C CYS A 285 0.97 -18.21 -7.01
N PHE A 286 0.57 -17.24 -6.18
CA PHE A 286 0.44 -17.39 -4.74
C PHE A 286 -0.98 -17.82 -4.38
N SER A 287 -1.09 -18.77 -3.44
CA SER A 287 -2.36 -19.23 -2.91
C SER A 287 -2.94 -18.23 -1.89
N VAL A 288 -4.22 -18.35 -1.55
CA VAL A 288 -4.83 -17.56 -0.47
C VAL A 288 -4.09 -17.74 0.87
N ILE A 289 -3.54 -18.95 1.11
CA ILE A 289 -2.74 -19.21 2.31
C ILE A 289 -1.46 -18.38 2.27
N ASP A 290 -0.78 -18.29 1.13
CA ASP A 290 0.41 -17.45 0.97
C ASP A 290 0.11 -15.97 1.22
N VAL A 291 -1.09 -15.51 0.83
CA VAL A 291 -1.54 -14.13 1.06
C VAL A 291 -1.79 -13.84 2.54
N GLY A 292 -2.36 -14.79 3.28
CA GLY A 292 -2.69 -14.63 4.70
C GLY A 292 -1.57 -15.01 5.67
N TYR A 293 -0.64 -15.88 5.26
CA TYR A 293 0.35 -16.48 6.14
C TYR A 293 1.60 -16.96 5.40
N SER A 294 2.67 -16.16 5.47
CA SER A 294 3.99 -16.51 4.92
C SER A 294 5.08 -16.47 5.98
N ARG A 295 5.13 -17.50 6.84
CA ARG A 295 6.12 -17.58 7.92
C ARG A 295 7.37 -18.40 7.64
N SER A 296 7.31 -19.38 6.74
CA SER A 296 8.47 -20.24 6.51
C SER A 296 9.51 -19.55 5.63
N LYS A 297 10.79 -19.88 5.87
CA LYS A 297 11.91 -19.41 5.05
C LYS A 297 11.68 -19.74 3.58
N GLU A 298 11.24 -20.96 3.28
CA GLU A 298 11.01 -21.44 1.91
C GLU A 298 9.94 -20.60 1.19
N ARG A 299 8.86 -20.23 1.89
CA ARG A 299 7.81 -19.37 1.32
C ARG A 299 8.30 -17.96 1.05
N MET A 300 9.10 -17.40 1.95
CA MET A 300 9.71 -16.09 1.73
C MET A 300 10.70 -16.12 0.56
N TRP A 301 11.55 -17.14 0.48
CA TRP A 301 12.52 -17.33 -0.61
C TRP A 301 11.80 -17.47 -1.95
N ARG A 302 10.75 -18.29 -2.00
CA ARG A 302 9.92 -18.41 -3.20
C ARG A 302 9.31 -17.06 -3.61
N GLN A 303 8.84 -16.26 -2.66
CA GLN A 303 8.31 -14.93 -2.98
C GLN A 303 9.38 -13.99 -3.54
N LEU A 304 10.57 -13.95 -2.91
CA LEU A 304 11.72 -13.17 -3.37
C LEU A 304 12.10 -13.56 -4.81
N GLU A 305 12.27 -14.85 -5.05
CA GLU A 305 12.64 -15.41 -6.35
C GLU A 305 11.59 -15.07 -7.42
N VAL A 306 10.31 -15.30 -7.13
CA VAL A 306 9.22 -14.99 -8.07
C VAL A 306 9.17 -13.48 -8.35
N GLY A 307 9.35 -12.64 -7.35
CA GLY A 307 9.43 -11.18 -7.50
C GLY A 307 10.55 -10.77 -8.45
N TYR A 308 11.77 -11.25 -8.18
CA TYR A 308 12.94 -10.98 -9.00
C TYR A 308 12.72 -11.42 -10.46
N LYS A 309 12.31 -12.68 -10.67
CA LYS A 309 12.08 -13.24 -12.02
C LYS A 309 10.98 -12.51 -12.78
N CYS A 310 9.94 -12.03 -12.09
CA CYS A 310 8.90 -11.21 -12.72
C CYS A 310 9.47 -9.89 -13.25
N ALA A 311 10.28 -9.20 -12.46
CA ALA A 311 10.91 -7.94 -12.85
C ALA A 311 11.93 -8.15 -13.98
N GLU A 312 12.73 -9.21 -13.89
CA GLU A 312 13.69 -9.62 -14.91
C GLU A 312 13.04 -9.84 -16.28
N ARG A 313 11.97 -10.64 -16.33
CA ARG A 313 11.23 -10.86 -17.59
C ARG A 313 10.59 -9.59 -18.13
N ALA A 314 10.20 -8.67 -17.24
CA ALA A 314 9.61 -7.41 -17.61
C ALA A 314 10.64 -6.35 -18.05
N HIS A 315 11.94 -6.61 -17.95
CA HIS A 315 13.01 -5.63 -18.16
C HIS A 315 12.81 -4.78 -19.42
N LYS A 316 12.63 -5.40 -20.60
CA LYS A 316 12.42 -4.65 -21.87
C LYS A 316 11.17 -3.78 -21.83
N ALA A 317 10.11 -4.20 -21.15
CA ALA A 317 8.90 -3.40 -20.99
C ALA A 317 9.15 -2.21 -20.04
N LEU A 318 9.91 -2.42 -18.96
CA LEU A 318 10.31 -1.37 -18.02
C LEU A 318 11.14 -0.27 -18.70
N VAL A 319 12.12 -0.67 -19.54
CA VAL A 319 12.91 0.27 -20.37
C VAL A 319 12.01 1.06 -21.31
N ARG A 320 11.10 0.39 -22.03
CA ARG A 320 10.14 1.07 -22.94
C ARG A 320 9.23 2.06 -22.22
N LYS A 321 8.93 1.83 -20.94
CA LYS A 321 8.15 2.74 -20.09
C LYS A 321 9.00 3.85 -19.46
N GLY A 322 10.28 3.93 -19.80
CA GLY A 322 11.16 5.03 -19.44
C GLY A 322 12.00 4.81 -18.18
N LEU A 323 12.16 3.58 -17.67
CA LEU A 323 13.26 3.35 -16.72
C LEU A 323 14.61 3.44 -17.44
N VAL A 324 15.55 4.12 -16.79
CA VAL A 324 16.91 4.31 -17.30
C VAL A 324 17.78 3.20 -16.71
N GLU A 325 18.40 2.39 -17.57
CA GLU A 325 19.33 1.35 -17.13
C GLU A 325 20.57 1.99 -16.50
N LYS A 326 21.10 1.37 -15.44
CA LYS A 326 22.41 1.78 -14.90
C LYS A 326 23.48 1.47 -15.92
N LEU A 327 24.45 2.38 -16.08
CA LEU A 327 25.68 2.09 -16.80
C LEU A 327 26.49 1.08 -15.98
N CYS A 328 26.27 -0.21 -16.21
CA CYS A 328 27.10 -1.24 -15.60
C CYS A 328 28.54 -1.06 -16.10
N ASN A 329 29.47 -0.75 -15.18
CA ASN A 329 30.88 -0.88 -15.48
C ASN A 329 31.14 -2.32 -15.94
N GLU A 330 31.97 -2.52 -16.96
CA GLU A 330 32.22 -3.87 -17.51
C GLU A 330 32.71 -4.86 -16.45
N ARG A 331 33.32 -4.39 -15.36
CA ARG A 331 33.70 -5.22 -14.20
C ARG A 331 32.52 -5.77 -13.42
N ASP A 332 31.39 -5.04 -13.36
CA ASP A 332 30.16 -5.50 -12.70
C ASP A 332 29.37 -6.47 -13.59
N ARG A 333 29.59 -6.47 -14.92
CA ARG A 333 28.99 -7.47 -15.83
C ARG A 333 29.50 -8.89 -15.59
N PHE A 334 30.68 -9.03 -15.00
CA PHE A 334 31.27 -10.33 -14.63
C PHE A 334 31.14 -10.66 -13.14
N GLY A 335 30.58 -9.74 -12.34
CA GLY A 335 30.25 -9.97 -10.93
C GLY A 335 28.87 -10.58 -10.75
N SER A 336 28.70 -11.40 -9.71
CA SER A 336 27.39 -11.95 -9.32
C SER A 336 26.42 -10.90 -8.73
N VAL A 337 26.89 -9.67 -8.48
CA VAL A 337 26.12 -8.61 -7.82
C VAL A 337 24.87 -8.28 -8.63
N GLY A 338 23.71 -8.29 -7.97
CA GLY A 338 22.44 -8.03 -8.64
C GLY A 338 21.83 -9.25 -9.33
N SER A 339 22.50 -10.41 -9.32
CA SER A 339 21.92 -11.69 -9.76
C SER A 339 20.97 -12.27 -8.71
N LEU A 340 20.13 -13.22 -9.14
CA LEU A 340 19.24 -13.94 -8.24
C LEU A 340 20.01 -14.68 -7.13
N ASN A 341 21.13 -15.34 -7.46
CA ASN A 341 21.90 -16.11 -6.47
C ASN A 341 22.51 -15.19 -5.42
N HIS A 342 23.10 -14.06 -5.85
CA HIS A 342 23.64 -13.07 -4.94
C HIS A 342 22.57 -12.46 -4.03
N MET A 343 21.36 -12.22 -4.54
CA MET A 343 20.22 -11.81 -3.71
C MET A 343 19.91 -12.82 -2.61
N LEU A 344 19.89 -14.11 -2.94
CA LEU A 344 19.55 -15.17 -1.98
C LEU A 344 20.66 -15.33 -0.92
N GLU A 345 21.92 -15.26 -1.32
CA GLU A 345 23.07 -15.25 -0.40
C GLU A 345 23.02 -14.05 0.56
N GLU A 346 22.82 -12.84 0.03
CA GLU A 346 22.71 -11.61 0.82
C GLU A 346 21.56 -11.69 1.84
N PHE A 347 20.41 -12.27 1.44
CA PHE A 347 19.27 -12.42 2.35
C PHE A 347 19.40 -13.60 3.32
N ASP A 348 20.20 -14.61 3.01
CA ASP A 348 20.57 -15.64 3.97
C ASP A 348 21.40 -15.03 5.11
N ASP A 349 22.38 -14.18 4.79
CA ASP A 349 23.18 -13.48 5.79
C ASP A 349 22.33 -12.58 6.70
N VAL A 350 21.39 -11.82 6.11
CA VAL A 350 20.44 -10.98 6.87
C VAL A 350 19.54 -11.83 7.78
N MET A 351 19.09 -13.01 7.33
CA MET A 351 18.29 -13.91 8.17
C MET A 351 19.11 -14.46 9.35
N GLU A 352 20.35 -14.87 9.11
CA GLU A 352 21.22 -15.40 10.16
C GLU A 352 21.62 -14.31 11.18
N GLU A 353 21.80 -13.06 10.74
CA GLU A 353 21.95 -11.92 11.64
C GLU A 353 20.67 -11.68 12.45
N PHE A 354 19.51 -11.66 11.78
CA PHE A 354 18.22 -11.42 12.41
C PHE A 354 17.94 -12.44 13.52
N LYS A 355 18.18 -13.74 13.27
CA LYS A 355 18.02 -14.83 14.25
C LYS A 355 18.83 -14.63 15.53
N LYS A 356 20.02 -14.01 15.44
CA LYS A 356 20.86 -13.73 16.63
C LYS A 356 20.23 -12.67 17.53
N THR A 357 19.42 -11.78 16.96
CA THR A 357 18.79 -10.65 17.67
C THR A 357 17.36 -10.93 18.09
N ASP A 358 16.68 -11.88 17.44
CA ASP A 358 15.31 -12.25 17.76
C ASP A 358 15.22 -13.12 19.03
N LYS A 359 14.95 -12.45 20.15
CA LYS A 359 14.81 -13.08 21.47
C LYS A 359 13.67 -14.09 21.56
N HIS A 360 12.68 -14.00 20.67
CA HIS A 360 11.50 -14.85 20.72
C HIS A 360 11.66 -16.19 19.98
N LYS A 361 12.79 -16.37 19.27
CA LYS A 361 13.06 -17.57 18.46
C LYS A 361 11.86 -17.93 17.58
N THR A 362 11.27 -16.92 16.94
CA THR A 362 10.08 -17.14 16.10
C THR A 362 10.42 -17.88 14.79
N TRP A 363 11.71 -18.20 14.59
CA TRP A 363 12.34 -18.63 13.35
C TRP A 363 13.27 -19.82 13.52
#